data_AF-A0A1F2T0X7-F1
#
_entry.id   AF-A0A1F2T0X7-F1
#
_cell.length_a   1.000
_cell.length_b   1.000
_cell.length_c   1.000
_cell.angle_alpha   90.00
_cell.angle_beta   90.00
_cell.angle_gamma   90.00
#
_symmetry.space_group_name_H-M   'P 1'
#
loop_
_entity.id
_entity.type
_entity.pdbx_description
1 polymer ?
#
loop_
_entity_poly.entity_id
_entity_poly.type
_entity_poly.pdbx_seq_one_letter_code
_entity_poly.pdbx_strand_id
1 'polypeptide(L)'
;MLKDSPFSDAKSVFVTFSEVTAHRDTESDFTKLPFAGDATARTCDLKKLETAQHILGIGTLPAGHYTQVRLVVASATIYFDNAATGDACAPTIAAPAGRSAPLDIPSGEVRLNRQFEVPASGATTMLLDFDGDRSIRETGNGRYMMSPVISIVSVQ
;
A
#
# COMPACT_ATOMS: atom_id res chain seq x y z
N MET A 1 6.95 5.32 -1.27
CA MET A 1 8.34 4.92 -0.99
C MET A 1 8.43 4.42 0.44
N LEU A 2 9.51 3.74 0.77
CA LEU A 2 9.89 3.44 2.15
C LEU A 2 11.27 4.04 2.42
N LYS A 3 11.44 4.68 3.57
CA LYS A 3 12.76 5.17 4.03
C LYS A 3 13.53 4.13 4.83
N ASP A 4 12.83 3.11 5.31
CA ASP A 4 13.33 2.07 6.18
C ASP A 4 12.93 0.68 5.65
N SER A 5 13.63 -0.33 6.14
CA SER A 5 13.44 -1.70 5.67
C SER A 5 12.30 -2.36 6.44
N PRO A 6 11.20 -2.81 5.81
CA PRO A 6 10.11 -3.46 6.52
C PRO A 6 10.56 -4.81 7.10
N PHE A 7 10.66 -4.88 8.42
CA PHE A 7 11.06 -6.06 9.21
C PHE A 7 12.44 -6.58 8.81
N SER A 8 13.47 -6.25 9.60
CA SER A 8 14.89 -6.48 9.26
C SER A 8 15.25 -7.88 8.74
N ASP A 9 14.64 -8.94 9.28
CA ASP A 9 14.96 -10.33 8.89
C ASP A 9 14.22 -10.81 7.63
N ALA A 10 13.27 -10.02 7.11
CA ALA A 10 12.53 -10.36 5.90
C ALA A 10 13.40 -10.23 4.65
N LYS A 11 13.18 -11.12 3.69
CA LYS A 11 13.73 -11.02 2.32
C LYS A 11 12.73 -10.46 1.33
N SER A 12 11.43 -10.67 1.57
CA SER A 12 10.32 -10.04 0.85
C SER A 12 9.14 -9.85 1.79
N VAL A 13 8.37 -8.79 1.56
CA VAL A 13 7.13 -8.50 2.29
C VAL A 13 6.06 -8.17 1.26
N PHE A 14 5.19 -9.12 0.98
CA PHE A 14 4.12 -8.96 0.02
C PHE A 14 2.89 -8.37 0.68
N VAL A 15 2.35 -7.31 0.10
CA VAL A 15 1.02 -6.77 0.42
C VAL A 15 0.22 -6.70 -0.87
N THR A 16 -0.93 -7.37 -0.89
CA THR A 16 -1.85 -7.38 -2.02
C THR A 16 -3.03 -6.47 -1.73
N PHE A 17 -3.18 -5.41 -2.52
CA PHE A 17 -4.30 -4.50 -2.46
C PHE A 17 -5.38 -4.93 -3.46
N SER A 18 -6.64 -4.91 -3.05
CA SER A 18 -7.79 -5.16 -3.93
C SER A 18 -8.50 -3.88 -4.37
N GLU A 19 -8.28 -2.78 -3.67
CA GLU A 19 -8.97 -1.54 -3.96
C GLU A 19 -8.20 -0.31 -3.46
N VAL A 20 -8.30 0.78 -4.22
CA VAL A 20 -7.93 2.14 -3.79
C VAL A 20 -9.17 3.00 -3.99
N THR A 21 -9.56 3.75 -2.97
CA THR A 21 -10.69 4.66 -3.05
C THR A 21 -10.42 6.02 -2.42
N ALA A 22 -11.14 7.04 -2.85
CA ALA A 22 -11.06 8.41 -2.33
C ALA A 22 -12.46 8.91 -1.93
N HIS A 23 -12.56 9.60 -0.80
CA HIS A 23 -13.81 10.14 -0.28
C HIS A 23 -13.82 11.66 -0.38
N ARG A 24 -14.82 12.16 -1.11
CA ARG A 24 -15.09 13.58 -1.26
C ARG A 24 -16.02 14.05 -0.13
N ASP A 25 -15.76 15.21 0.44
CA ASP A 25 -16.52 15.73 1.59
C ASP A 25 -18.02 15.92 1.32
N THR A 26 -18.40 16.20 0.08
CA THR A 26 -19.79 16.41 -0.35
C THR A 26 -20.54 15.11 -0.68
N GLU A 27 -19.91 13.95 -0.59
CA GLU A 27 -20.47 12.65 -0.98
C GLU A 27 -20.48 11.68 0.20
N SER A 28 -21.41 10.72 0.22
CA SER A 28 -21.41 9.63 1.23
C SER A 28 -20.49 8.48 0.85
N ASP A 29 -20.29 8.29 -0.46
CA ASP A 29 -19.65 7.12 -1.02
C ASP A 29 -18.21 7.42 -1.43
N PHE A 30 -17.42 6.37 -1.49
CA PHE A 30 -16.04 6.45 -1.94
C PHE A 30 -15.97 6.24 -3.45
N THR A 31 -15.20 7.07 -4.14
CA THR A 31 -14.88 6.88 -5.56
C THR A 31 -13.69 5.94 -5.71
N LYS A 32 -13.83 4.89 -6.54
CA LYS A 32 -12.75 3.94 -6.82
C LYS A 32 -11.72 4.51 -7.78
N LEU A 33 -10.44 4.32 -7.46
CA LEU A 33 -9.31 4.58 -8.34
C LEU A 33 -8.81 3.24 -8.90
N PRO A 34 -8.75 3.05 -10.23
CA PRO A 34 -8.22 1.82 -10.79
C PRO A 34 -6.73 1.68 -10.50
N PHE A 35 -6.27 0.44 -10.35
CA PHE A 35 -4.84 0.14 -10.34
C PHE A 35 -4.26 0.41 -11.73
N ALA A 36 -2.97 0.75 -11.79
CA ALA A 36 -2.28 0.92 -13.06
C ALA A 36 -2.43 -0.32 -13.97
N GLY A 37 -2.86 -0.09 -15.22
CA GLY A 37 -3.10 -1.15 -16.20
C GLY A 37 -4.41 -1.92 -16.01
N ASP A 38 -5.42 -1.31 -15.38
CA ASP A 38 -6.77 -1.86 -15.15
C ASP A 38 -6.78 -3.20 -14.40
N ALA A 39 -5.77 -3.43 -13.57
CA ALA A 39 -5.70 -4.62 -12.73
C ALA A 39 -6.81 -4.60 -11.66
N THR A 40 -7.28 -5.78 -11.25
CA THR A 40 -8.28 -5.95 -10.18
C THR A 40 -7.65 -6.09 -8.80
N ALA A 41 -6.35 -6.37 -8.76
CA ALA A 41 -5.52 -6.40 -7.56
C ALA A 41 -4.10 -5.96 -7.90
N ARG A 42 -3.35 -5.56 -6.88
CA ARG A 42 -1.94 -5.20 -7.01
C ARG A 42 -1.16 -5.75 -5.83
N THR A 43 -0.22 -6.64 -6.09
CA THR A 43 0.75 -7.12 -5.09
C THR A 43 2.01 -6.27 -5.18
N CYS A 44 2.47 -5.77 -4.03
CA CYS A 44 3.72 -5.05 -3.88
C CYS A 44 4.64 -5.77 -2.90
N ASP A 45 5.91 -5.94 -3.29
CA ASP A 45 6.99 -6.31 -2.37
C ASP A 45 7.55 -5.03 -1.74
N LEU A 46 7.20 -4.78 -0.47
CA LEU A 46 7.61 -3.57 0.24
C LEU A 46 9.14 -3.46 0.37
N LYS A 47 9.87 -4.58 0.39
CA LYS A 47 11.34 -4.60 0.43
C LYS A 47 11.96 -3.97 -0.83
N LYS A 48 11.27 -4.03 -1.97
CA LYS A 48 11.72 -3.42 -3.23
C LYS A 48 11.30 -1.95 -3.37
N LEU A 49 10.50 -1.45 -2.45
CA LEU A 49 10.05 -0.06 -2.41
C LEU A 49 10.88 0.81 -1.45
N GLU A 50 11.90 0.23 -0.81
CA GLU A 50 12.96 0.97 -0.12
C GLU A 50 13.63 1.91 -1.12
N THR A 51 13.55 3.22 -0.87
CA THR A 51 14.05 4.29 -1.76
C THR A 51 13.42 4.39 -3.17
N ALA A 52 12.47 3.52 -3.51
CA ALA A 52 11.77 3.53 -4.78
C ALA A 52 10.31 4.02 -4.65
N GLN A 53 9.76 4.49 -5.75
CA GLN A 53 8.37 4.94 -5.85
C GLN A 53 7.60 4.06 -6.82
N HIS A 54 6.33 3.81 -6.51
CA HIS A 54 5.43 3.07 -7.38
C HIS A 54 4.03 3.67 -7.31
N ILE A 55 3.34 3.73 -8.46
CA ILE A 55 1.96 4.20 -8.53
C ILE A 55 1.03 3.05 -8.17
N LEU A 56 0.28 3.21 -7.08
CA LEU A 56 -0.72 2.22 -6.66
C LEU A 56 -2.02 2.41 -7.46
N GLY A 57 -2.65 3.58 -7.33
CA GLY A 57 -3.87 3.91 -8.08
C GLY A 57 -3.70 5.18 -8.90
N ILE A 58 -4.35 5.21 -10.06
CA ILE A 58 -4.44 6.40 -10.91
C ILE A 58 -5.83 6.44 -11.52
N GLY A 59 -6.48 7.60 -11.51
CA GLY A 59 -7.84 7.72 -12.05
C GLY A 59 -8.33 9.14 -12.07
N THR A 60 -9.45 9.35 -12.75
CA THR A 60 -10.15 10.63 -12.78
C THR A 60 -11.03 10.76 -11.54
N LEU A 61 -10.85 11.86 -10.82
CA LEU A 61 -11.71 12.27 -9.71
C LEU A 61 -12.40 13.59 -10.07
N PRO A 62 -13.68 13.77 -9.72
CA PRO A 62 -14.32 15.09 -9.77
C PRO A 62 -13.54 16.13 -8.96
N ALA A 63 -13.55 17.38 -9.43
CA ALA A 63 -12.92 18.46 -8.69
C ALA A 63 -13.64 18.72 -7.36
N GLY A 64 -12.88 18.94 -6.29
CA GLY A 64 -13.42 19.23 -4.95
C GLY A 64 -12.50 18.81 -3.81
N HIS A 65 -13.02 18.96 -2.60
CA HIS A 65 -12.32 18.64 -1.36
C HIS A 65 -12.49 17.16 -0.99
N TYR A 66 -11.37 16.50 -0.76
CA TYR A 66 -11.32 15.11 -0.36
C TYR A 66 -10.78 15.00 1.06
N THR A 67 -11.35 14.09 1.85
CA THR A 67 -11.03 13.95 3.28
C THR A 67 -10.28 12.66 3.60
N GLN A 68 -10.37 11.65 2.73
CA GLN A 68 -9.75 10.35 2.95
C GLN A 68 -9.35 9.67 1.64
N VAL A 69 -8.19 9.01 1.64
CA VAL A 69 -7.87 7.92 0.71
C VAL A 69 -7.82 6.61 1.50
N ARG A 70 -8.34 5.53 0.92
CA ARG A 70 -8.37 4.20 1.53
C ARG A 70 -7.77 3.17 0.58
N LEU A 71 -6.94 2.29 1.11
CA LEU A 71 -6.45 1.11 0.40
C LEU A 71 -6.96 -0.14 1.11
N VAL A 72 -7.66 -1.01 0.39
CA VAL A 72 -8.14 -2.28 0.93
C VAL A 72 -7.09 -3.35 0.69
N VAL A 73 -6.72 -4.06 1.75
CA VAL A 73 -5.72 -5.13 1.71
C VAL A 73 -6.42 -6.48 1.63
N ALA A 74 -6.18 -7.20 0.55
CA ALA A 74 -6.70 -8.55 0.35
C ALA A 74 -5.87 -9.60 1.10
N SER A 75 -4.55 -9.44 1.12
CA SER A 75 -3.64 -10.36 1.82
C SER A 75 -2.27 -9.71 2.06
N ALA A 76 -1.54 -10.23 3.05
CA ALA A 76 -0.15 -9.89 3.25
C ALA A 76 0.65 -11.12 3.72
N THR A 77 1.91 -11.23 3.31
CA THR A 77 2.79 -12.37 3.62
C THR A 77 4.24 -11.91 3.71
N ILE A 78 4.94 -12.38 4.74
CA ILE A 78 6.37 -12.15 4.95
C ILE A 78 7.16 -13.39 4.57
N TYR A 79 8.31 -13.22 3.90
CA TYR A 79 9.20 -14.29 3.44
C TYR A 79 10.61 -14.08 4.00
N PHE A 80 11.27 -15.16 4.46
CA PHE A 80 12.51 -15.06 5.24
C PHE A 80 13.76 -15.61 4.55
N ASP A 81 13.61 -16.46 3.54
CA ASP A 81 14.75 -17.20 2.99
C ASP A 81 15.25 -16.62 1.66
N ASN A 82 14.34 -16.21 0.78
CA ASN A 82 14.67 -15.70 -0.56
C ASN A 82 13.92 -14.40 -0.86
N ALA A 83 14.58 -13.50 -1.58
CA ALA A 83 13.93 -12.31 -2.14
C ALA A 83 13.15 -12.70 -3.41
N ALA A 84 12.00 -12.08 -3.61
CA ALA A 84 11.23 -12.22 -4.83
C ALA A 84 11.97 -11.62 -6.03
N THR A 85 11.81 -12.22 -7.20
CA THR A 85 12.32 -11.68 -8.47
C THR A 85 11.27 -10.80 -9.17
N GLY A 86 11.64 -10.08 -10.22
CA GLY A 86 10.74 -9.19 -10.96
C GLY A 86 10.53 -7.82 -10.32
N ASP A 87 9.46 -7.13 -10.74
CA ASP A 87 9.16 -5.75 -10.34
C ASP A 87 8.76 -5.62 -8.85
N ALA A 88 8.83 -4.39 -8.34
CA ALA A 88 8.40 -4.06 -6.97
C ALA A 88 6.89 -4.26 -6.79
N CYS A 89 6.08 -3.95 -7.81
CA CYS A 89 4.63 -4.12 -7.77
C CYS A 89 4.09 -4.59 -9.12
N ALA A 90 3.25 -5.62 -9.09
CA ALA A 90 2.58 -6.19 -10.27
C ALA A 90 1.14 -6.64 -9.91
N PRO A 91 0.28 -6.98 -10.88
CA PRO A 91 -1.03 -7.57 -10.57
C PRO A 91 -0.92 -8.81 -9.68
N THR A 92 0.15 -9.58 -9.86
CA THR A 92 0.56 -10.68 -8.98
C THR A 92 2.09 -10.79 -9.00
N ILE A 93 2.69 -11.23 -7.89
CA ILE A 93 4.12 -11.54 -7.79
C ILE A 93 4.25 -13.00 -7.36
N ALA A 94 5.11 -13.76 -8.05
CA ALA A 94 5.37 -15.15 -7.67
C ALA A 94 5.99 -15.21 -6.27
N ALA A 95 5.43 -16.04 -5.39
CA ALA A 95 5.95 -16.24 -4.05
C ALA A 95 7.38 -16.82 -4.13
N PRO A 96 8.37 -16.20 -3.46
CA PRO A 96 9.69 -16.78 -3.37
C PRO A 96 9.63 -18.08 -2.55
N ALA A 97 10.52 -19.03 -2.88
CA ALA A 97 10.63 -20.28 -2.15
C ALA A 97 11.14 -20.07 -0.71
N GLY A 98 10.81 -20.99 0.18
CA GLY A 98 11.28 -21.01 1.57
C GLY A 98 10.19 -20.66 2.58
N ARG A 99 10.60 -20.35 3.80
CA ARG A 99 9.75 -20.04 4.92
C ARG A 99 9.03 -18.71 4.70
N SER A 100 7.74 -18.74 5.01
CA SER A 100 6.87 -17.59 5.00
C SER A 100 5.87 -17.64 6.15
N ALA A 101 5.33 -16.49 6.52
CA ALA A 101 4.22 -16.40 7.45
C ALA A 101 3.17 -15.39 6.96
N PRO A 102 1.87 -15.62 7.22
CA PRO A 102 0.86 -14.61 6.95
C PRO A 102 1.09 -13.39 7.86
N LEU A 103 0.86 -12.20 7.30
CA LEU A 103 0.83 -10.95 8.05
C LEU A 103 -0.61 -10.59 8.33
N ASP A 104 -1.02 -10.66 9.60
CA ASP A 104 -2.35 -10.24 10.02
C ASP A 104 -2.47 -8.71 9.96
N ILE A 105 -3.49 -8.20 9.28
CA ILE A 105 -3.81 -6.77 9.21
C ILE A 105 -5.23 -6.63 9.76
N PRO A 106 -5.38 -6.38 11.08
CA PRO A 106 -6.70 -6.46 11.73
C PRO A 106 -7.76 -5.54 11.12
N SER A 107 -7.36 -4.39 10.56
CA SER A 107 -8.29 -3.47 9.90
C SER A 107 -8.73 -3.93 8.52
N GLY A 108 -7.97 -4.80 7.85
CA GLY A 108 -8.14 -5.13 6.43
C GLY A 108 -7.92 -3.97 5.46
N GLU A 109 -7.56 -2.78 5.97
CA GLU A 109 -7.45 -1.57 5.18
C GLU A 109 -6.45 -0.58 5.78
N VAL A 110 -5.96 0.30 4.92
CA VAL A 110 -5.09 1.41 5.22
C VAL A 110 -5.86 2.70 4.96
N ARG A 111 -6.05 3.52 6.00
CA ARG A 111 -6.78 4.78 5.91
C ARG A 111 -5.82 5.97 5.98
N LEU A 112 -5.92 6.87 5.01
CA LEU A 112 -5.15 8.10 4.92
C LEU A 112 -6.08 9.29 5.13
N ASN A 113 -6.19 9.74 6.39
CA ASN A 113 -7.09 10.81 6.80
C ASN A 113 -6.48 12.21 6.58
N ARG A 114 -6.07 12.50 5.35
CA ARG A 114 -5.51 13.80 4.98
C ARG A 114 -6.41 14.47 3.99
N GLN A 115 -6.76 15.70 4.30
CA GLN A 115 -7.55 16.52 3.40
C GLN A 115 -6.73 17.01 2.21
N PHE A 116 -7.31 17.04 1.02
CA PHE A 116 -6.66 17.59 -0.18
C PHE A 116 -7.70 18.10 -1.18
N GLU A 117 -7.26 18.95 -2.10
CA GLU A 117 -8.09 19.46 -3.19
C GLU A 117 -7.74 18.75 -4.50
N VAL A 118 -8.76 18.40 -5.26
CA VAL A 118 -8.63 18.00 -6.67
C VAL A 118 -9.08 19.21 -7.51
N PRO A 119 -8.20 19.81 -8.32
CA PRO A 119 -8.55 20.96 -9.13
C PRO A 119 -9.45 20.56 -10.31
N ALA A 120 -10.15 21.55 -10.90
CA ALA A 120 -10.97 21.37 -12.10
C ALA A 120 -10.19 20.90 -13.34
N SER A 121 -8.87 21.10 -13.34
CA SER A 121 -7.96 20.68 -14.40
C SER A 121 -6.58 20.40 -13.83
N GLY A 122 -5.85 19.46 -14.41
CA GLY A 122 -4.52 19.05 -13.96
C GLY A 122 -4.56 17.69 -13.25
N ALA A 123 -3.50 17.40 -12.49
CA ALA A 123 -3.37 16.16 -11.74
C ALA A 123 -2.98 16.48 -10.31
N THR A 124 -3.59 15.77 -9.36
CA THR A 124 -3.15 15.75 -7.96
C THR A 124 -2.36 14.48 -7.70
N THR A 125 -1.11 14.61 -7.23
CA THR A 125 -0.23 13.50 -6.86
C THR A 125 -0.02 13.50 -5.36
N MET A 126 -0.38 12.38 -4.71
CA MET A 126 -0.10 12.14 -3.30
C MET A 126 1.07 11.17 -3.16
N LEU A 127 2.16 11.63 -2.54
CA LEU A 127 3.32 10.80 -2.24
C LEU A 127 3.25 10.29 -0.80
N LEU A 128 3.27 8.96 -0.67
CA LEU A 128 3.21 8.27 0.61
C LEU A 128 4.56 7.67 0.98
N ASP A 129 4.86 7.70 2.27
CA ASP A 129 5.99 7.05 2.91
C ASP A 129 5.47 6.02 3.92
N PHE A 130 5.76 4.75 3.67
CA PHE A 130 5.41 3.67 4.58
C PHE A 130 6.59 3.41 5.52
N ASP A 131 6.33 3.47 6.82
CA ASP A 131 7.34 3.24 7.86
C ASP A 131 7.36 1.73 8.18
N GLY A 132 8.25 1.01 7.51
CA GLY A 132 8.30 -0.44 7.47
C GLY A 132 8.58 -1.08 8.83
N ASP A 133 9.60 -0.59 9.52
CA ASP A 133 10.07 -1.12 10.81
C ASP A 133 9.03 -0.93 11.91
N ARG A 134 8.25 0.16 11.87
CA ARG A 134 7.17 0.38 12.85
C ARG A 134 5.85 -0.27 12.45
N SER A 135 5.69 -0.63 11.18
CA SER A 135 4.47 -1.23 10.68
C SER A 135 4.36 -2.72 10.98
N ILE A 136 5.46 -3.45 11.07
CA ILE A 136 5.45 -4.91 11.18
C ILE A 136 6.07 -5.36 12.50
N ARG A 137 5.37 -6.25 13.22
CA ARG A 137 5.89 -6.86 14.45
C ARG A 137 5.56 -8.34 14.54
N GLU A 138 6.44 -9.11 15.18
CA GLU A 138 6.11 -10.47 15.62
C GLU A 138 5.25 -10.39 16.89
N THR A 139 4.13 -11.12 16.90
CA THR A 139 3.20 -11.20 18.03
C THR A 139 3.37 -12.47 18.86
N GLY A 140 4.34 -13.31 18.49
CA GLY A 140 4.72 -14.56 19.17
C GLY A 140 4.32 -15.82 18.39
N ASN A 141 4.99 -16.94 18.68
CA ASN A 141 4.78 -18.24 18.03
C ASN A 141 4.85 -18.18 16.49
N GLY A 142 5.74 -17.34 15.93
CA GLY A 142 5.87 -17.17 14.48
C GLY A 142 4.66 -16.48 13.82
N ARG A 143 3.84 -15.77 14.59
CA ARG A 143 2.77 -14.92 14.06
C ARG A 143 3.25 -13.50 13.90
N TYR A 144 2.84 -12.86 12.81
CA TYR A 144 3.22 -11.50 12.49
C TYR A 144 1.97 -10.66 12.28
N MET A 145 2.02 -9.42 12.76
CA MET A 145 0.96 -8.43 12.58
C MET A 145 1.54 -7.21 11.90
N MET A 146 0.78 -6.67 10.95
CA MET A 146 1.05 -5.41 10.30
C MET A 146 -0.01 -4.38 10.72
N SER A 147 0.45 -3.26 11.26
CA SER A 147 -0.33 -2.07 11.56
C SER A 147 0.30 -0.91 10.80
N PRO A 148 -0.11 -0.67 9.54
CA PRO A 148 0.54 0.28 8.65
C PRO A 148 0.68 1.68 9.27
N VAL A 149 1.92 2.13 9.40
CA VAL A 149 2.27 3.50 9.76
C VAL A 149 2.65 4.21 8.47
N ILE A 150 1.82 5.15 8.04
CA ILE A 150 2.01 5.88 6.78
C ILE A 150 2.09 7.37 7.06
N SER A 151 3.12 7.99 6.50
CA SER A 151 3.30 9.42 6.45
C SER A 151 3.00 9.94 5.04
N ILE A 152 2.36 11.09 4.95
CA ILE A 152 2.14 11.77 3.67
C ILE A 152 3.29 12.73 3.48
N VAL A 153 4.09 12.49 2.45
CA VAL A 153 5.28 13.27 2.13
C VAL A 153 4.89 14.55 1.41
N SER A 154 4.00 14.44 0.43
CA SER A 154 3.52 15.59 -0.32
C SER A 154 2.14 15.32 -0.93
N VAL A 155 1.43 16.41 -1.19
CA VAL A 155 0.26 16.47 -2.06
C VAL A 155 0.52 17.65 -2.99
N GLN A 156 0.57 17.39 -4.31
CA GLN A 156 0.93 18.36 -5.35
C GLN A 156 -0.08 18.34 -6.47
#